data_AF-A0A2V7UHT5-F1
#
_entry.id   AF-A0A2V7UHT5-F1
#
_cell.length_a   1.000
_cell.length_b   1.000
_cell.length_c   1.000
_cell.angle_alpha   90.00
_cell.angle_beta   90.00
_cell.angle_gamma   90.00
#
_symmetry.space_group_name_H-M   'P 1'
#
loop_
_entity.id
_entity.type
_entity.pdbx_description
1 polymer ?
#
loop_
_entity_poly.entity_id
_entity_poly.type
_entity_poly.pdbx_seq_one_letter_code
_entity_poly.pdbx_strand_id
1 'polypeptide(L)'
;MVQSVDEYDGLGSFSADGRIEERITTINEYDAQGNLSRQQIDEDKLATPVVDYRDTTTYQYDGPPRPPRGDASRRVGGVVPVQSVGPQP
;
A
#
# COMPACT_ATOMS: atom_id res chain seq x y z
N MET A 1 8.11 6.05 -7.92
CA MET A 1 6.77 5.44 -8.01
C MET A 1 6.89 4.19 -8.85
N VAL A 2 6.35 3.08 -8.35
CA VAL A 2 6.27 1.78 -9.05
C VAL A 2 4.81 1.34 -8.98
N GLN A 3 4.28 0.87 -10.11
CA GLN A 3 2.91 0.37 -10.22
C GLN A 3 2.93 -1.09 -10.68
N SER A 4 2.10 -1.93 -10.07
CA SER A 4 1.75 -3.26 -10.56
C SER A 4 0.24 -3.38 -10.72
N VAL A 5 -0.17 -4.21 -11.67
CA VAL A 5 -1.57 -4.54 -11.92
C VAL A 5 -1.69 -6.05 -11.98
N ASP A 6 -2.57 -6.60 -11.17
CA ASP A 6 -2.95 -8.00 -11.15
C ASP A 6 -4.41 -8.11 -11.62
N GLU A 7 -4.68 -9.03 -12.54
CA GLU A 7 -6.00 -9.24 -13.13
C GLU A 7 -6.41 -10.69 -12.96
N TYR A 8 -7.67 -10.90 -12.58
CA TYR A 8 -8.23 -12.21 -12.29
C TYR A 8 -9.44 -12.50 -13.17
N ASP A 9 -9.46 -13.71 -13.73
CA ASP A 9 -10.52 -14.30 -14.54
C ASP A 9 -11.01 -15.60 -13.85
N GLY A 10 -12.29 -15.90 -13.93
CA GLY A 10 -12.93 -17.09 -13.36
C GLY A 10 -13.35 -16.93 -11.90
N LEU A 11 -13.42 -15.72 -11.35
CA LEU A 11 -13.83 -15.53 -9.94
C LEU A 11 -15.33 -15.80 -9.71
N GLY A 12 -16.15 -15.71 -10.77
CA GLY A 12 -17.59 -16.00 -10.73
C GLY A 12 -18.01 -17.26 -11.51
N SER A 13 -17.07 -17.97 -12.12
CA SER A 13 -17.31 -19.09 -13.04
C SER A 13 -16.43 -20.29 -12.71
N PHE A 14 -16.85 -21.50 -13.09
CA PHE A 14 -16.00 -22.69 -12.95
C PHE A 14 -14.88 -22.76 -13.99
N SER A 15 -14.81 -21.80 -14.91
CA SER A 15 -13.78 -21.70 -15.94
C SER A 15 -13.46 -20.25 -16.24
N ALA A 16 -12.18 -19.94 -16.35
CA ALA A 16 -11.68 -18.70 -16.93
C ALA A 16 -12.17 -18.56 -18.38
N ASP A 17 -12.89 -17.49 -18.68
CA ASP A 17 -13.56 -17.26 -19.98
C ASP A 17 -12.94 -16.10 -20.79
N GLY A 18 -11.86 -15.53 -20.27
CA GLY A 18 -11.15 -14.39 -20.83
C GLY A 18 -11.70 -13.04 -20.34
N ARG A 19 -12.74 -13.02 -19.51
CA ARG A 19 -13.26 -11.80 -18.91
C ARG A 19 -12.61 -11.56 -17.55
N ILE A 20 -11.95 -10.43 -17.40
CA ILE A 20 -11.45 -10.01 -16.09
C ILE A 20 -12.65 -9.66 -15.18
N GLU A 21 -12.74 -10.30 -14.02
CA GLU A 21 -13.74 -9.97 -13.00
C GLU A 21 -13.16 -9.25 -11.78
N GLU A 22 -11.84 -9.19 -11.64
CA GLU A 22 -11.21 -8.35 -10.62
C GLU A 22 -9.87 -7.83 -11.13
N ARG A 23 -9.64 -6.54 -10.89
CA ARG A 23 -8.36 -5.88 -11.12
C ARG A 23 -7.88 -5.27 -9.81
N ILE A 24 -6.66 -5.62 -9.42
CA ILE A 24 -5.98 -5.03 -8.26
C ILE A 24 -4.81 -4.21 -8.77
N THR A 25 -4.80 -2.92 -8.45
CA THR A 25 -3.69 -2.02 -8.77
C THR A 25 -2.95 -1.64 -7.50
N THR A 26 -1.66 -1.97 -7.43
CA THR A 26 -0.80 -1.55 -6.31
C THR A 26 0.15 -0.45 -6.78
N ILE A 27 0.16 0.67 -6.06
CA ILE A 27 1.04 1.81 -6.31
C ILE A 27 1.95 2.01 -5.09
N ASN A 28 3.25 1.85 -5.30
CA ASN A 28 4.28 2.04 -4.30
C ASN A 28 5.08 3.32 -4.59
N GLU A 29 5.19 4.19 -3.61
CA GLU A 29 6.04 5.38 -3.64
C GLU A 29 7.19 5.20 -2.66
N TYR A 30 8.36 5.67 -3.06
CA TYR A 30 9.58 5.54 -2.28
C TYR A 30 10.13 6.93 -1.96
N ASP A 31 10.69 7.08 -0.77
CA ASP A 31 11.41 8.28 -0.36
C ASP A 31 12.76 8.42 -1.09
N ALA A 32 13.49 9.50 -0.81
CA ALA A 32 14.79 9.78 -1.40
C ALA A 32 15.87 8.77 -0.99
N GLN A 33 15.65 7.99 0.06
CA GLN A 33 16.52 6.94 0.58
C GLN A 33 16.15 5.56 0.03
N GLY A 34 15.08 5.44 -0.75
CA GLY A 34 14.60 4.19 -1.34
C GLY A 34 13.70 3.36 -0.41
N ASN A 35 13.23 3.90 0.71
CA ASN A 35 12.25 3.23 1.57
C ASN A 35 10.83 3.48 1.06
N LEU A 36 9.93 2.52 1.25
CA LEU A 36 8.52 2.64 0.85
C LEU A 36 7.83 3.71 1.70
N SER A 37 7.57 4.90 1.17
CA SER A 37 6.94 6.00 1.92
C SER A 37 5.41 5.96 1.87
N ARG A 38 4.84 5.40 0.80
CA ARG A 38 3.39 5.27 0.63
C ARG A 38 3.04 4.08 -0.24
N GLN A 39 1.98 3.37 0.12
CA GLN A 39 1.35 2.34 -0.68
C GLN A 39 -0.13 2.68 -0.86
N GLN A 40 -0.63 2.54 -2.08
CA GLN A 40 -2.06 2.56 -2.39
C GLN A 40 -2.43 1.24 -3.07
N ILE A 41 -3.54 0.64 -2.64
CA ILE A 41 -4.12 -0.54 -3.25
C ILE A 41 -5.54 -0.18 -3.69
N ASP A 42 -5.79 -0.31 -4.99
CA ASP A 42 -7.11 -0.14 -5.59
C ASP A 42 -7.63 -1.50 -6.03
N GLU A 43 -8.83 -1.88 -5.58
CA GLU A 43 -9.56 -3.05 -6.06
C GLU A 43 -10.77 -2.60 -6.88
N ASP A 44 -10.85 -3.10 -8.10
CA ASP A 44 -11.94 -2.88 -9.05
C ASP A 44 -12.56 -4.23 -9.40
N LYS A 45 -13.73 -4.48 -8.82
CA LYS A 45 -14.54 -5.66 -9.04
C LYS A 45 -15.38 -5.43 -10.28
N LEU A 46 -15.42 -6.46 -11.13
CA LEU A 46 -16.00 -6.45 -12.47
C LEU A 46 -15.19 -5.65 -13.51
N ALA A 47 -13.97 -5.22 -13.18
CA ALA A 47 -13.04 -4.53 -14.07
C ALA A 47 -13.69 -3.30 -14.78
N THR A 48 -14.42 -2.50 -14.00
CA THR A 48 -15.14 -1.32 -14.47
C THR A 48 -14.22 -0.08 -14.46
N PRO A 49 -14.62 1.07 -15.02
CA PRO A 49 -13.79 2.29 -14.88
C PRO A 49 -13.81 2.88 -13.46
N VAL A 50 -14.55 2.28 -12.51
CA VAL A 50 -14.73 2.77 -11.14
C VAL A 50 -14.07 1.81 -10.17
N VAL A 51 -13.21 2.34 -9.29
CA VAL A 51 -12.60 1.56 -8.21
C VAL A 51 -13.63 1.36 -7.10
N ASP A 52 -13.88 0.12 -6.70
CA ASP A 52 -14.80 -0.22 -5.62
C ASP A 52 -14.18 0.00 -4.24
N TYR A 53 -12.90 -0.30 -4.10
CA TYR A 53 -12.17 -0.17 -2.84
C TYR A 53 -10.79 0.43 -3.04
N ARG A 54 -10.44 1.38 -2.17
CA ARG A 54 -9.11 1.99 -2.13
C ARG A 54 -8.60 2.04 -0.70
N ASP A 55 -7.45 1.40 -0.48
CA ASP A 55 -6.66 1.57 0.74
C ASP A 55 -5.44 2.45 0.46
N THR A 56 -5.08 3.31 1.41
CA THR A 56 -3.82 4.04 1.35
C THR A 56 -3.11 3.96 2.69
N THR A 57 -1.91 3.40 2.67
CA THR A 57 -1.02 3.29 3.83
C THR A 57 0.19 4.19 3.62
N THR A 58 0.49 5.03 4.61
CA THR A 58 1.69 5.88 4.62
C THR A 58 2.65 5.39 5.69
N TYR A 59 3.92 5.25 5.32
CA TYR A 59 4.97 4.81 6.23
C TYR A 59 5.85 5.99 6.61
N GLN A 60 6.17 6.08 7.90
CA GLN A 60 7.16 7.02 8.40
C GLN A 60 8.32 6.23 9.02
N TYR A 61 9.51 6.49 8.52
CA TYR A 61 10.74 5.94 9.06
C TYR A 61 11.40 7.03 9.90
N ASP A 62 11.61 6.73 11.18
CA ASP A 62 12.56 7.52 11.97
C ASP A 62 13.93 7.41 11.28
N GLY A 63 14.48 8.55 10.89
CA GLY A 63 15.84 8.62 10.36
C GLY A 63 16.85 8.02 11.35
N PRO A 64 18.14 7.88 10.95
CA PRO A 64 19.15 7.36 11.85
C PRO A 64 19.07 8.06 13.21
N PRO A 65 19.19 7.33 14.32
CA PRO A 65 18.97 7.88 15.65
C PRO A 65 19.76 9.17 15.77
N ARG A 66 19.09 10.26 16.18
CA ARG A 66 19.78 11.50 16.54
C ARG A 66 20.91 11.09 17.50
N PRO A 67 22.16 11.54 17.28
CA PRO A 67 23.24 11.20 18.19
C PRO A 67 22.76 11.55 19.60
N PRO A 68 22.97 10.66 20.59
CA PRO A 68 22.47 10.90 21.93
C PRO A 68 22.99 12.26 22.39
N ARG A 69 22.09 13.23 22.59
CA ARG A 69 22.40 14.40 23.41
C ARG A 69 22.61 13.84 24.81
N GLY A 70 23.85 13.53 25.16
CA GLY A 70 24.43 13.47 26.51
C GLY A 70 23.77 12.64 27.62
N ASP A 71 22.53 12.19 27.48
CA ASP A 71 21.68 11.82 28.61
C ASP A 71 20.76 10.66 28.18
N ALA A 72 20.91 9.56 28.89
CA ALA A 72 20.37 8.25 28.56
C ALA A 72 18.84 8.19 28.50
N SER A 73 18.30 7.62 27.43
CA SER A 73 17.27 6.56 27.54
C SER A 73 17.05 5.89 26.19
N ARG A 74 17.42 4.62 26.15
CA ARG A 74 17.23 3.65 25.08
C ARG A 74 15.75 3.57 24.68
N ARG A 75 15.36 4.28 23.62
CA ARG A 75 14.16 3.93 22.84
C ARG A 75 14.63 3.23 21.59
N VAL A 76 14.45 1.91 21.59
CA VAL A 76 14.56 1.07 20.39
C VAL A 76 13.55 1.64 19.40
N GLY A 77 14.03 2.10 18.24
CA GLY A 77 13.20 2.61 17.16
C GLY A 77 12.21 1.53 16.74
N GLY A 78 11.00 1.60 17.28
CA GLY A 78 9.89 0.78 16.87
C GLY A 78 9.30 1.40 15.62
N VAL A 79 9.21 0.60 14.55
CA VAL A 79 8.37 0.93 13.41
C VAL A 79 6.96 1.16 13.94
N VAL A 80 6.48 2.41 13.91
CA VAL A 80 5.09 2.72 14.17
C VAL A 80 4.40 2.83 12.81
N PRO A 81 3.71 1.76 12.34
CA PRO A 81 2.78 1.94 11.25
C PRO A 81 1.67 2.88 11.74
N VAL A 82 1.60 4.08 11.17
CA VAL A 82 0.43 4.93 11.37
C VAL A 82 -0.63 4.44 10.37
N GLN A 83 -1.39 3.41 10.76
CA GLN A 83 -2.68 3.09 10.12
C GLN A 83 -3.71 4.16 10.53
N SER A 84 -4.75 4.51 9.79
CA SER A 84 -5.28 4.17 8.47
C SER A 84 -6.28 5.31 8.21
N VAL A 85 -6.26 5.95 7.04
CA VAL A 85 -7.43 6.74 6.61
C VAL A 85 -8.34 5.74 5.93
N GLY A 86 -9.40 5.35 6.63
CA GLY A 86 -10.40 4.40 6.15
C GLY A 86 -11.08 4.84 4.85
N PRO A 87 -11.95 3.97 4.29
CA PRO A 87 -12.50 4.12 2.95
C PRO A 87 -13.18 5.49 2.80
N GLN A 88 -12.79 6.24 1.75
CA GLN A 88 -13.57 7.40 1.32
C GLN A 88 -14.76 6.89 0.48
N PRO A 89 -16.00 7.29 0.82
CA PRO A 89 -17.21 6.88 0.11
C PRO A 89 -17.31 7.49 -1.29
#